data_AF-A0A968SI15-F1
#
_entry.id   AF-A0A968SI15-F1
#
_cell.length_a   1.000
_cell.length_b   1.000
_cell.length_c   1.000
_cell.angle_alpha   90.00
_cell.angle_beta   90.00
_cell.angle_gamma   90.00
#
_symmetry.space_group_name_H-M   'P 1'
#
loop_
_entity.id
_entity.type
_entity.pdbx_description
1 polymer ?
#
loop_
_entity_poly.entity_id
_entity_poly.type
_entity_poly.pdbx_seq_one_letter_code
_entity_poly.pdbx_strand_id
1 'polypeptide(L)' 'MDKITENAYDIVTFLNTRGKRLYVSPSVAKTFGVNKEKLLSRNIFLDIHPGDIQLAKKIFNDVCKNLVKFIQT' A
#
# COMPACT_ATOMS: atom_id res chain seq x y z
N MET A 1 -15.34 -8.87 8.03
CA MET A 1 -14.04 -8.23 7.70
C MET A 1 -14.06 -6.73 8.02
N ASP A 2 -15.19 -6.04 7.87
CA ASP A 2 -15.25 -4.57 7.98
C ASP A 2 -15.01 -3.99 9.39
N LYS A 3 -15.43 -4.70 10.45
CA LYS A 3 -15.47 -4.14 11.81
C LYS A 3 -14.10 -3.99 12.49
N ILE A 4 -13.06 -4.69 12.04
CA ILE A 4 -11.71 -4.61 12.64
C ILE A 4 -10.90 -3.48 11.99
N THR A 5 -11.09 -3.23 10.69
CA THR A 5 -10.34 -2.20 9.96
C THR A 5 -10.84 -0.78 10.17
N GLU A 6 -12.07 -0.60 10.67
CA GLU A 6 -12.67 0.73 10.86
C GLU A 6 -12.21 1.46 12.12
N ASN A 7 -11.67 0.73 13.10
CA ASN A 7 -11.29 1.26 14.42
C ASN A 7 -9.77 1.35 14.66
N ALA A 8 -8.95 0.88 13.70
CA ALA A 8 -7.51 1.07 13.73
C ALA A 8 -7.13 2.33 12.94
N TYR A 9 -6.22 3.15 13.47
CA TYR A 9 -5.58 4.23 12.71
C TYR A 9 -4.62 3.70 11.63
N ASP A 10 -4.35 2.40 11.66
CA ASP A 10 -3.55 1.72 10.64
C ASP A 10 -4.26 1.72 9.29
N ILE A 11 -3.47 2.01 8.26
CA ILE A 11 -3.94 1.99 6.88
C ILE A 11 -3.43 0.73 6.22
N VAL A 12 -4.37 -0.08 5.76
CA VAL A 12 -4.08 -1.29 5.00
C VAL A 12 -4.32 -1.00 3.53
N THR A 13 -3.33 -1.29 2.69
CA THR A 13 -3.44 -1.17 1.22
C THR A 13 -3.03 -2.47 0.56
N PHE A 14 -3.77 -2.88 -0.46
CA PHE A 14 -3.32 -3.93 -1.38
C PHE A 14 -2.69 -3.28 -2.59
N LEU A 15 -1.53 -3.80 -2.98
CA LEU A 15 -0.74 -3.30 -4.11
C LEU A 15 -0.53 -4.44 -5.09
N ASN A 16 -0.51 -4.13 -6.38
CA ASN A 16 0.09 -5.05 -7.35
C ASN A 16 1.63 -4.95 -7.30
N THR A 17 2.32 -5.86 -7.98
CA THR A 17 3.80 -5.91 -8.06
C THR A 17 4.45 -4.68 -8.72
N ARG A 18 3.66 -3.73 -9.24
CA ARG A 18 4.12 -2.45 -9.78
C ARG A 18 3.88 -1.27 -8.83
N GLY A 19 3.35 -1.52 -7.63
CA GLY A 19 3.01 -0.49 -6.63
C GLY A 19 1.71 0.27 -6.91
N LYS A 20 0.84 -0.23 -7.81
CA LYS A 20 -0.51 0.33 -8.00
C LYS A 20 -1.42 -0.16 -6.89
N ARG A 21 -2.16 0.75 -6.25
CA ARG A 21 -3.15 0.41 -5.22
C ARG A 21 -4.36 -0.28 -5.85
N LEU A 22 -4.70 -1.46 -5.36
CA LEU A 22 -5.91 -2.22 -5.69
C LEU A 22 -7.00 -2.01 -4.65
N TYR A 23 -6.59 -1.73 -3.41
CA TYR A 23 -7.47 -1.47 -2.28
C TYR A 23 -6.79 -0.52 -1.29
N VAL A 24 -7.58 0.31 -0.63
CA VAL A 24 -7.17 1.14 0.50
C VAL A 24 -8.28 1.08 1.54
N SER A 25 -7.93 0.79 2.78
CA SER A 25 -8.89 0.74 3.89
C SER A 25 -9.57 2.10 4.13
N PRO A 26 -10.83 2.12 4.61
CA PRO A 26 -11.55 3.37 4.93
C PRO A 26 -10.84 4.23 5.99
N SER A 27 -10.00 3.64 6.85
CA SER A 27 -9.20 4.34 7.86
C SER A 27 -8.32 5.45 7.27
N VAL A 28 -7.98 5.39 5.98
CA VAL A 28 -7.19 6.43 5.29
C VAL A 28 -7.82 7.83 5.37
N ALA A 29 -9.14 7.92 5.36
CA ALA A 29 -9.85 9.19 5.47
C ALA A 29 -9.72 9.77 6.89
N LYS A 30 -9.74 8.93 7.93
CA LYS A 30 -9.58 9.35 9.32
C LYS A 30 -8.14 9.76 9.63
N THR A 31 -7.16 9.01 9.11
CA THR A 31 -5.74 9.22 9.43
C THR A 31 -5.10 10.33 8.59
N PHE A 32 -5.39 10.38 7.28
CA PHE A 32 -4.77 11.35 6.36
C PHE A 32 -5.72 12.42 5.83
N GLY A 33 -7.05 12.31 6.04
CA GLY A 33 -8.01 13.24 5.45
C GLY A 33 -8.13 13.16 3.93
N VAL A 34 -7.60 12.10 3.31
CA VAL A 34 -7.54 11.94 1.85
C VAL A 34 -8.64 10.99 1.36
N ASN A 35 -9.28 11.34 0.23
CA ASN A 35 -10.24 10.44 -0.43
C ASN A 35 -9.52 9.19 -0.99
N LYS A 36 -10.02 8.01 -0.63
CA LYS A 36 -9.56 6.70 -1.10
C LYS A 36 -9.46 6.59 -2.62
N GLU A 37 -10.39 7.18 -3.38
CA GLU A 37 -10.45 7.12 -4.84
C GLU A 37 -9.23 7.79 -5.48
N LYS A 38 -8.80 8.92 -4.90
CA LYS A 38 -7.59 9.64 -5.33
C LYS A 38 -6.34 8.78 -5.12
N LEU A 39 -6.32 7.94 -4.08
CA LEU A 39 -5.20 7.04 -3.80
C LEU A 39 -5.23 5.81 -4.69
N LEU A 40 -6.40 5.24 -4.97
CA LEU A 40 -6.58 4.09 -5.85
C LEU A 40 -6.14 4.38 -7.29
N SER A 41 -6.25 5.63 -7.75
CA SER A 41 -5.80 6.05 -9.07
C SER A 41 -4.30 6.36 -9.16
N ARG A 42 -3.54 6.26 -8.07
CA ARG A 42 -2.12 6.66 -7.99
C ARG A 42 -1.21 5.49 -7.62
N ASN A 43 0.04 5.60 -8.03
CA ASN A 43 1.09 4.68 -7.59
C ASN A 43 1.57 5.09 -6.20
N ILE A 44 1.76 4.13 -5.28
CA ILE A 44 2.16 4.38 -3.90
C ILE A 44 3.47 5.17 -3.79
N PHE A 45 4.40 5.01 -4.73
CA PHE A 45 5.70 5.69 -4.69
C PHE A 45 5.61 7.20 -4.91
N LEU A 46 4.47 7.73 -5.40
CA LEU A 46 4.26 9.17 -5.54
C LEU A 46 3.96 9.87 -4.21
N ASP A 47 3.60 9.10 -3.19
CA ASP A 47 3.23 9.61 -1.87
C ASP A 47 4.36 9.40 -0.83
N ILE A 48 5.51 8.86 -1.27
CA ILE A 48 6.71 8.69 -0.46
C ILE A 48 7.61 9.92 -0.62
N HIS A 49 8.22 10.36 0.48
CA HIS A 49 9.15 11.47 0.47
C HIS A 49 10.30 11.24 -0.55
N PRO A 50 10.70 12.23 -1.37
CA PRO A 50 11.66 12.04 -2.47
C PRO A 50 13.00 11.41 -2.06
N GLY A 51 13.49 11.72 -0.86
CA GLY A 51 14.73 11.15 -0.32
C GLY A 51 14.67 9.63 -0.10
N ASP A 52 13.47 9.08 0.09
CA ASP A 52 13.26 7.68 0.47
C ASP A 52 12.73 6.82 -0.68
N ILE A 53 12.33 7.42 -1.81
CA ILE A 53 11.71 6.72 -2.94
C ILE A 53 12.60 5.58 -3.46
N GLN A 54 13.91 5.80 -3.56
CA GLN A 54 14.84 4.78 -4.07
C GLN A 54 14.93 3.58 -3.12
N LEU A 55 15.05 3.83 -1.82
CA LEU A 55 15.10 2.78 -0.80
C LEU A 55 13.79 2.00 -0.75
N ALA A 56 12.65 2.70 -0.76
CA ALA A 56 11.33 2.09 -0.75
C ALA A 56 11.10 1.19 -1.98
N LYS A 57 11.46 1.64 -3.18
CA LYS A 57 11.37 0.83 -4.40
C LYS A 57 12.24 -0.42 -4.34
N LYS A 58 13.47 -0.30 -3.80
CA LYS A 58 14.37 -1.44 -3.63
C LYS A 58 13.75 -2.50 -2.72
N ILE A 59 13.36 -2.12 -1.51
CA ILE A 59 12.74 -3.02 -0.52
C ILE A 59 11.48 -3.67 -1.10
N PHE A 60 10.61 -2.88 -1.73
CA PHE A 60 9.38 -3.38 -2.33
C PHE A 60 9.65 -4.43 -3.42
N ASN A 61 10.59 -4.17 -4.31
CA ASN A 61 10.96 -5.09 -5.38
C ASN A 61 11.58 -6.39 -4.82
N ASP A 62 12.40 -6.29 -3.79
CA ASP A 62 13.02 -7.46 -3.14
C ASP A 62 11.96 -8.35 -2.48
N VAL A 63 10.96 -7.75 -1.80
CA VAL A 63 9.82 -8.47 -1.23
C VAL A 63 8.99 -9.16 -2.32
N CYS A 64 8.66 -8.44 -3.40
CA CYS A 64 7.87 -9.00 -4.51
C CYS A 64 8.57 -10.18 -5.20
N LYS A 65 9.89 -10.12 -5.36
CA LYS A 65 10.67 -11.24 -5.95
C LYS A 65 10.72 -12.46 -5.04
N ASN A 66 10.78 -12.25 -3.72
CA ASN A 66 10.89 -13.34 -2.75
C ASN A 66 9.53 -14.00 -2.42
N LEU A 67 8.41 -13.29 -2.58
CA LEU A 67 7.06 -13.81 -2.37
C LEU A 67 6.71 -15.01 -3.28
N VAL A 68 7.32 -15.13 -4.45
CA VAL A 68 7.09 -16.25 -5.39
C VAL A 68 7.53 -17.60 -4.80
N LYS A 69 8.38 -17.62 -3.77
CA LYS A 69 8.85 -18.85 -3.12
C LYS A 69 7.86 -19.46 -2.11
N PHE A 70 6.83 -18.74 -1.70
CA PHE A 70 5.93 -19.15 -0.61
C PHE A 70 4.57 -19.72 -1.07
N ILE A 71 4.31 -19.76 -2.39
CA ILE A 71 3.03 -20.26 -2.95
C ILE A 71 3.27 -21.44 -3.91
N GLN A 72 4.33 -22.21 -3.66
CA GLN A 72 4.59 -23.50 -4.32
C GLN A 72 4.71 -24.57 -3.23
N THR A 73 3.58 -25.00 -2.68
CA THR A 73 3.44 -26.26 -1.95
C THR A 73 2.12 -26.90 -2.33
#